data_AF-A0A2N3BLT9-F1
#
_entry.id   AF-A0A2N3BLT9-F1
#
_cell.length_a   1.000
_cell.length_b   1.000
_cell.length_c   1.000
_cell.angle_alpha   90.00
_cell.angle_beta   90.00
_cell.angle_gamma   90.00
#
_symmetry.space_group_name_H-M   'P 1'
#
loop_
_entity.id
_entity.type
_entity.pdbx_description
1 polymer ?
#
loop_
_entity_poly.entity_id
_entity_poly.type
_entity_poly.pdbx_seq_one_letter_code
_entity_poly.pdbx_strand_id
1 'polypeptide(L)'
;MTFAPLGNPSKLVETIGPDDPVFNFGNDGKSYYKAFELPRSDTSYALEVCNYTTHPGRGSYFRIFLPSFVFLNEAKEPTPDPTHQGPAYANGDEAFIQRYIQFLIKPDSTARYVVIYTSRESQLNGVMATYGRPGVAFAAGLFIPVGGQKAALKGSPEGKISVTLKEPAPATE
;
A
#
# COMPACT_ATOMS: atom_id res chain seq x y z
N MET A 1 16.21 4.86 13.39
CA MET A 1 14.94 5.04 12.67
C MET A 1 14.30 6.33 13.17
N THR A 2 14.01 7.27 12.26
CA THR A 2 13.32 8.54 12.58
C THR A 2 11.84 8.38 12.22
N PHE A 3 10.94 8.87 13.07
CA PHE A 3 9.49 8.74 12.89
C PHE A 3 8.90 10.12 12.62
N ALA A 4 8.21 10.28 11.48
CA ALA A 4 7.49 11.52 11.17
C ALA A 4 6.11 11.50 11.86
N PRO A 5 5.71 12.56 12.58
CA PRO A 5 4.40 12.58 13.24
C PRO A 5 3.27 12.65 12.21
N LEU A 6 2.23 11.83 12.38
CA LEU A 6 0.97 11.95 11.63
C LEU A 6 -0.03 12.77 12.44
N GLY A 7 -0.44 13.92 11.91
CA GLY A 7 -1.53 14.72 12.47
C GLY A 7 -2.90 14.13 12.14
N ASN A 8 -3.94 14.47 12.91
CA ASN A 8 -5.33 14.11 12.60
C ASN A 8 -6.19 15.38 12.48
N PRO A 9 -6.91 15.61 11.36
CA PRO A 9 -6.85 14.89 10.08
C PRO A 9 -5.61 15.30 9.28
N SER A 10 -4.88 14.33 8.72
CA SER A 10 -3.82 14.62 7.76
C SER A 10 -3.77 13.58 6.64
N LYS A 11 -3.50 14.07 5.43
CA LYS A 11 -3.04 13.27 4.31
C LYS A 11 -1.60 13.68 4.03
N LEU A 12 -0.68 12.76 4.23
CA LEU A 12 0.73 12.94 3.93
C LEU A 12 1.07 12.13 2.68
N VAL A 13 1.78 12.73 1.73
CA VAL A 13 2.21 12.07 0.51
C VAL A 13 3.72 11.96 0.52
N GLU A 14 4.23 10.73 0.48
CA GLU A 14 5.65 10.40 0.58
C GLU A 14 6.09 9.56 -0.61
N THR A 15 7.38 9.63 -0.90
CA THR A 15 8.05 8.68 -1.80
C THR A 15 9.02 7.86 -0.97
N ILE A 16 9.00 6.54 -1.16
CA ILE A 16 10.00 5.61 -0.65
C ILE A 16 10.97 5.34 -1.80
N GLY A 17 12.24 5.65 -1.63
CA GLY A 17 13.24 5.51 -2.69
C GLY A 17 14.70 5.51 -2.21
N PRO A 18 15.67 5.62 -3.15
CA PRO A 18 17.10 5.51 -2.88
C PRO A 18 17.66 6.53 -1.87
N ASP A 19 16.99 7.68 -1.74
CA ASP A 19 17.37 8.75 -0.81
C ASP A 19 16.88 8.50 0.63
N ASP A 20 16.06 7.46 0.85
CA ASP A 20 15.54 7.12 2.16
C ASP A 20 16.46 6.16 2.93
N PRO A 21 16.33 6.11 4.28
CA PRO A 21 17.08 5.16 5.08
C PRO A 21 16.79 3.70 4.69
N VAL A 22 17.83 2.87 4.78
CA VAL A 22 17.75 1.42 4.56
C VAL A 22 17.79 0.67 5.88
N PHE A 23 16.94 -0.33 6.05
CA PHE A 23 16.96 -1.22 7.21
C PHE A 23 16.89 -2.69 6.79
N ASN A 24 17.45 -3.58 7.62
CA ASN A 24 17.37 -5.02 7.41
C ASN A 24 16.26 -5.63 8.27
N PHE A 25 15.15 -6.01 7.63
CA PHE A 25 13.96 -6.58 8.26
C PHE A 25 14.06 -8.11 8.47
N GLY A 26 15.27 -8.65 8.57
CA GLY A 26 15.50 -10.08 8.78
C GLY A 26 15.08 -10.90 7.56
N ASN A 27 14.03 -11.72 7.71
CA ASN A 27 13.53 -12.59 6.64
C ASN A 27 13.03 -11.81 5.42
N ASP A 28 12.51 -10.59 5.64
CA ASP A 28 12.04 -9.71 4.58
C ASP A 28 13.16 -8.93 3.88
N GLY A 29 14.41 -9.11 4.31
CA GLY A 29 15.59 -8.56 3.68
C GLY A 29 15.78 -7.05 3.90
N LYS A 30 16.64 -6.45 3.07
CA LYS A 30 16.95 -5.02 3.11
C LYS A 30 15.97 -4.24 2.24
N SER A 31 15.40 -3.17 2.78
CA SER A 31 14.51 -2.27 2.06
C SER A 31 14.71 -0.83 2.50
N TYR A 32 14.45 0.10 1.58
CA TYR A 32 14.11 1.49 1.91
C TYR A 32 12.80 1.51 2.71
N TYR A 33 12.65 2.47 3.62
CA TYR A 33 11.45 2.54 4.44
C TYR A 33 11.09 3.98 4.80
N LYS A 34 9.80 4.19 5.12
CA LYS A 34 9.31 5.36 5.85
C LYS A 34 8.71 4.90 7.16
N ALA A 35 8.89 5.70 8.21
CA ALA A 35 8.34 5.38 9.52
C ALA A 35 7.59 6.59 10.06
N PHE A 36 6.45 6.31 10.66
CA PHE A 36 5.50 7.32 11.11
C PHE A 36 5.10 7.08 12.56
N GLU A 37 4.91 8.16 13.30
CA GLU A 37 4.30 8.13 14.63
C GLU A 37 2.79 8.30 14.50
N LEU A 38 2.06 7.38 15.13
CA LEU A 38 0.61 7.35 15.17
C LEU A 38 0.10 8.24 16.31
N PRO A 39 -0.96 9.05 16.14
CA PRO A 39 -1.47 9.86 17.22
C PRO A 39 -2.05 9.01 18.35
N ARG A 40 -2.01 9.52 19.59
CA ARG A 40 -2.85 9.01 20.68
C ARG A 40 -4.26 9.55 20.46
N SER A 41 -5.26 8.70 20.58
CA SER A 41 -6.66 9.07 20.41
C SER A 41 -7.51 8.27 21.37
N ASP A 42 -8.45 8.92 22.03
CA ASP A 42 -9.45 8.28 22.89
C ASP A 42 -10.59 7.66 22.05
N THR A 43 -10.61 7.93 20.74
CA THR A 43 -11.53 7.35 19.77
C THR A 43 -10.79 6.53 18.72
N SER A 44 -11.46 5.53 18.15
CA SER A 44 -10.88 4.73 17.06
C SER A 44 -10.68 5.58 15.81
N TYR A 45 -9.66 5.27 15.01
CA TYR A 45 -9.43 5.89 13.70
C TYR A 45 -8.88 4.87 12.70
N ALA A 46 -9.03 5.15 11.41
CA ALA A 46 -8.48 4.34 10.34
C ALA A 46 -7.18 4.95 9.81
N LEU A 47 -6.12 4.15 9.75
CA LEU A 47 -4.89 4.43 9.01
C LEU A 47 -5.06 3.86 7.59
N GLU A 48 -5.17 4.75 6.61
CA GLU A 48 -5.23 4.37 5.19
C GLU A 48 -3.89 4.65 4.51
N VAL A 49 -3.34 3.65 3.84
CA VAL A 49 -2.14 3.76 3.02
C VAL A 49 -2.49 3.43 1.58
N CYS A 50 -2.41 4.43 0.72
CA CYS A 50 -2.61 4.27 -0.72
C CYS A 50 -1.26 4.24 -1.43
N ASN A 51 -0.96 3.19 -2.19
CA ASN A 51 0.22 3.15 -3.07
C ASN A 51 -0.18 3.45 -4.52
N TYR A 52 0.69 4.17 -5.22
CA TYR A 52 0.53 4.49 -6.63
C TYR A 52 1.43 3.57 -7.48
N THR A 53 0.89 2.94 -8.52
CA THR A 53 1.75 2.34 -9.57
C THR A 53 2.54 3.42 -10.28
N THR A 54 3.84 3.20 -10.40
CA THR A 54 4.67 3.92 -11.35
C THR A 54 4.57 3.21 -12.70
N HIS A 55 4.03 3.88 -13.71
CA HIS A 55 4.07 3.37 -15.09
C HIS A 55 5.43 3.78 -15.68
N PRO A 56 6.40 2.86 -15.86
CA PRO A 56 7.54 3.18 -16.70
C PRO A 56 7.01 3.27 -18.14
N GLY A 57 7.33 4.32 -18.89
CA GLY A 57 6.77 4.59 -20.22
C GLY A 57 6.80 3.41 -21.20
N ARG A 58 6.11 3.57 -22.35
CA ARG A 58 5.90 2.55 -23.39
C ARG A 58 7.12 1.62 -23.57
N GLY A 59 6.96 0.34 -23.22
CA GLY A 59 7.95 -0.71 -23.47
C GLY A 59 8.60 -1.34 -22.23
N SER A 60 8.30 -0.88 -21.02
CA SER A 60 8.91 -1.38 -19.79
C SER A 60 7.94 -2.20 -18.94
N TYR A 61 8.43 -3.29 -18.34
CA TYR A 61 7.70 -4.14 -17.39
C TYR A 61 7.03 -3.29 -16.30
N PHE A 62 5.70 -3.37 -16.18
CA PHE A 62 4.95 -2.75 -15.10
C PHE A 62 5.47 -3.25 -13.75
N ARG A 63 5.86 -2.32 -12.87
CA ARG A 63 6.22 -2.61 -11.49
C ARG A 63 5.27 -1.87 -10.58
N ILE A 64 4.98 -2.48 -9.42
CA ILE A 64 4.09 -1.89 -8.43
C ILE A 64 4.77 -1.91 -7.08
N PHE A 65 4.75 -0.79 -6.37
CA PHE A 65 5.17 -0.76 -4.98
C PHE A 65 4.16 -1.52 -4.14
N LEU A 66 4.59 -2.54 -3.41
CA LEU A 66 3.73 -3.39 -2.60
C LEU A 66 4.12 -3.19 -1.13
N PRO A 67 3.44 -2.26 -0.42
CA PRO A 67 3.83 -1.95 0.94
C PRO A 67 3.61 -3.13 1.88
N SER A 68 4.59 -3.36 2.73
CA SER A 68 4.56 -4.18 3.93
C SER A 68 4.61 -3.27 5.15
N PHE A 69 4.04 -3.74 6.26
CA PHE A 69 3.83 -2.93 7.46
C PHE A 69 4.45 -3.64 8.66
N VAL A 70 5.07 -2.87 9.56
CA VAL A 70 5.41 -3.31 10.91
C VAL A 70 4.88 -2.26 11.87
N PHE A 71 3.99 -2.66 12.77
CA PHE A 71 3.52 -1.82 13.86
C PHE A 71 4.38 -2.03 15.10
N LEU A 72 4.73 -0.93 15.77
CA LEU A 72 5.60 -0.95 16.95
C LEU A 72 4.94 -0.23 18.12
N ASN A 73 5.22 -0.68 19.35
CA ASN A 73 4.82 0.00 20.57
C ASN A 73 5.74 1.18 20.92
N GLU A 74 5.51 1.82 22.08
CA GLU A 74 6.32 2.93 22.59
C GLU A 74 7.79 2.54 22.86
N ALA A 75 8.03 1.29 23.25
CA ALA A 75 9.37 0.71 23.41
C ALA A 75 10.03 0.33 22.07
N LYS A 76 9.35 0.57 20.93
CA LYS A 76 9.77 0.22 19.55
C LYS A 76 9.88 -1.28 19.31
N GLU A 77 9.10 -2.06 20.04
CA GLU A 77 8.98 -3.51 19.87
C GLU A 77 7.78 -3.82 18.96
N PRO A 78 7.84 -4.88 18.12
CA PRO A 78 6.72 -5.29 17.29
C PRO A 78 5.46 -5.58 18.11
N THR A 79 4.33 -5.04 17.67
CA THR A 79 3.01 -5.35 18.21
C THR A 79 2.23 -6.18 17.20
N PRO A 80 1.22 -6.95 17.63
CA PRO A 80 0.24 -7.50 16.70
C PRO A 80 -0.30 -6.39 15.79
N ASP A 81 -0.41 -6.69 14.50
CA ASP A 81 -0.94 -5.72 13.54
C ASP A 81 -2.36 -5.30 13.96
N PRO A 82 -2.68 -3.99 13.94
CA PRO A 82 -4.04 -3.52 14.11
C PRO A 82 -4.97 -4.19 13.10
N THR A 83 -6.26 -4.25 13.41
CA THR A 83 -7.23 -4.98 12.58
C THR A 83 -7.21 -4.47 11.15
N HIS A 84 -6.72 -5.29 10.22
CA HIS A 84 -6.72 -5.01 8.80
C HIS A 84 -8.17 -4.96 8.29
N GLN A 85 -8.60 -3.78 7.84
CA GLN A 85 -9.95 -3.57 7.35
C GLN A 85 -9.98 -3.71 5.83
N GLY A 86 -10.37 -4.91 5.38
CA GLY A 86 -10.86 -5.14 4.03
C GLY A 86 -9.80 -5.19 2.92
N PRO A 87 -10.22 -5.63 1.73
CA PRO A 87 -9.33 -5.84 0.60
C PRO A 87 -8.84 -4.50 0.08
N ALA A 88 -7.62 -4.52 -0.44
CA ALA A 88 -7.05 -3.32 -0.98
C ALA A 88 -7.69 -2.98 -2.33
N TYR A 89 -8.63 -2.04 -2.35
CA TYR A 89 -9.36 -1.68 -3.56
C TYR A 89 -8.40 -1.12 -4.60
N ALA A 90 -8.47 -1.65 -5.83
CA ALA A 90 -7.78 -1.13 -7.00
C ALA A 90 -8.72 -0.16 -7.73
N ASN A 91 -8.65 1.13 -7.43
CA ASN A 91 -9.37 2.14 -8.22
C ASN A 91 -8.38 2.94 -9.05
N GLY A 92 -8.62 3.00 -10.35
CA GLY A 92 -7.95 3.97 -11.21
C GLY A 92 -8.40 3.88 -12.65
N ASP A 93 -8.32 5.01 -13.34
CA ASP A 93 -8.39 5.03 -14.80
C ASP A 93 -7.18 4.30 -15.38
N GLU A 94 -7.32 3.79 -16.60
CA GLU A 94 -6.48 2.81 -17.33
C GLU A 94 -4.94 2.98 -17.25
N ALA A 95 -4.43 4.07 -16.69
CA ALA A 95 -3.02 4.38 -16.49
C ALA A 95 -2.45 4.09 -15.08
N PHE A 96 -3.27 3.98 -14.02
CA PHE A 96 -2.76 3.84 -12.64
C PHE A 96 -3.60 2.87 -11.79
N ILE A 97 -2.98 1.81 -11.26
CA ILE A 97 -3.55 0.99 -10.19
C ILE A 97 -3.21 1.67 -8.86
N GLN A 98 -4.21 2.23 -8.18
CA GLN A 98 -4.07 2.66 -6.79
C GLN A 98 -4.57 1.56 -5.88
N ARG A 99 -3.77 1.13 -4.90
CA ARG A 99 -4.18 0.11 -3.94
C ARG A 99 -4.28 0.75 -2.55
N TYR A 100 -5.41 0.59 -1.89
CA TYR A 100 -5.70 1.21 -0.59
C TYR A 100 -5.66 0.17 0.52
N ILE A 101 -4.79 0.30 1.51
CA ILE A 101 -4.70 -0.63 2.64
C ILE A 101 -5.15 0.13 3.89
N GLN A 102 -6.14 -0.41 4.61
CA GLN A 102 -6.70 0.24 5.79
C GLN A 102 -6.49 -0.61 7.04
N PHE A 103 -6.10 0.06 8.12
CA PHE A 103 -5.96 -0.53 9.45
C PHE A 103 -6.81 0.26 10.44
N LEU A 104 -7.63 -0.42 11.24
CA LEU A 104 -8.35 0.20 12.34
C LEU A 104 -7.44 0.27 13.58
N ILE A 105 -7.13 1.47 14.03
CA ILE A 105 -6.45 1.71 15.30
C ILE A 105 -7.50 2.02 16.36
N LYS A 106 -7.64 1.11 17.33
CA LYS A 106 -8.53 1.30 18.49
C LYS A 106 -7.80 2.04 19.63
N PRO A 107 -8.53 2.67 20.57
CA PRO A 107 -7.94 3.34 21.72
C PRO A 107 -7.08 2.44 22.61
N ASP A 108 -7.39 1.14 22.68
CA ASP A 108 -6.65 0.12 23.43
C ASP A 108 -5.47 -0.49 22.65
N SER A 109 -5.22 -0.04 21.42
CA SER A 109 -4.07 -0.48 20.62
C SER A 109 -2.76 -0.02 21.25
N THR A 110 -1.80 -0.94 21.36
CA THR A 110 -0.44 -0.63 21.82
C THR A 110 0.43 -0.03 20.71
N ALA A 111 -0.04 -0.01 19.45
CA ALA A 111 0.71 0.52 18.33
C ALA A 111 0.88 2.05 18.43
N ARG A 112 2.14 2.49 18.45
CA ARG A 112 2.56 3.90 18.49
C ARG A 112 3.29 4.34 17.23
N TYR A 113 3.87 3.40 16.51
CA TYR A 113 4.58 3.67 15.27
C TYR A 113 4.20 2.66 14.20
N VAL A 114 4.32 3.07 12.94
CA VAL A 114 4.19 2.19 11.79
C VAL A 114 5.39 2.40 10.87
N VAL A 115 5.98 1.30 10.42
CA VAL A 115 7.05 1.29 9.41
C VAL A 115 6.48 0.72 8.12
N ILE A 116 6.67 1.44 7.02
CA ILE A 116 6.19 1.08 5.69
C ILE A 116 7.40 0.87 4.78
N TYR A 117 7.47 -0.29 4.14
CA TYR A 117 8.60 -0.71 3.29
C TYR A 117 8.11 -1.71 2.23
N THR A 118 8.98 -2.28 1.40
CA THR A 118 8.61 -3.39 0.50
C THR A 118 9.36 -4.66 0.88
N SER A 119 8.64 -5.69 1.30
CA SER A 119 9.27 -6.98 1.64
C SER A 119 9.97 -7.61 0.43
N ARG A 120 11.03 -8.39 0.69
CA ARG A 120 11.70 -9.20 -0.32
C ARG A 120 10.73 -10.12 -1.05
N GLU A 121 9.78 -10.72 -0.34
CA GLU A 121 8.74 -11.56 -0.95
C GLU A 121 7.95 -10.77 -2.00
N SER A 122 7.51 -9.57 -1.65
CA SER A 122 6.76 -8.70 -2.57
C SER A 122 7.59 -8.31 -3.79
N GLN A 123 8.88 -8.04 -3.63
CA GLN A 123 9.79 -7.72 -4.73
C GLN A 123 10.00 -8.92 -5.68
N LEU A 124 10.11 -10.14 -5.13
CA LEU A 124 10.37 -11.35 -5.90
C LEU A 124 9.11 -11.90 -6.59
N ASN A 125 8.02 -12.02 -5.83
CA ASN A 125 6.80 -12.69 -6.26
C ASN A 125 5.81 -11.72 -6.92
N GLY A 126 5.81 -10.46 -6.49
CA GLY A 126 4.91 -9.45 -7.04
C GLY A 126 3.44 -9.76 -6.79
N VAL A 127 2.57 -9.32 -7.70
CA VAL A 127 1.14 -9.63 -7.70
C VAL A 127 0.64 -9.92 -9.11
N MET A 128 -0.41 -10.73 -9.22
CA MET A 128 -1.18 -10.84 -10.46
C MET A 128 -2.20 -9.71 -10.51
N ALA A 129 -2.13 -8.87 -11.53
CA ALA A 129 -3.10 -7.82 -11.79
C ALA A 129 -3.82 -8.06 -13.11
N THR A 130 -5.12 -7.75 -13.12
CA THR A 130 -5.90 -7.67 -14.36
C THR A 130 -5.92 -6.21 -14.81
N TYR A 131 -5.51 -5.93 -16.04
CA TYR A 131 -5.51 -4.61 -16.65
C TYR A 131 -6.24 -4.62 -18.00
N GLY A 132 -6.73 -3.44 -18.41
CA GLY A 132 -7.61 -3.29 -19.57
C GLY A 132 -9.08 -3.52 -19.21
N ARG A 133 -9.96 -2.67 -19.76
CA ARG A 133 -11.41 -2.82 -19.57
C ARG A 133 -11.91 -4.05 -20.31
N PRO A 134 -12.77 -4.89 -19.71
CA PRO A 134 -13.55 -5.83 -20.49
C PRO A 134 -14.33 -5.03 -21.53
N GLY A 135 -14.26 -5.47 -22.79
CA GLY A 135 -14.84 -4.76 -23.91
C GLY A 135 -15.37 -5.73 -24.95
N VAL A 136 -15.81 -5.16 -26.08
CA VAL A 136 -16.28 -5.94 -27.22
C VAL A 136 -15.51 -5.49 -28.44
N ALA A 137 -14.75 -6.40 -29.03
CA ALA A 137 -14.10 -6.19 -30.32
C ALA A 137 -15.07 -6.62 -31.44
N PHE A 138 -15.01 -5.96 -32.59
CA PHE A 138 -15.74 -6.37 -33.78
C PHE A 138 -14.76 -6.87 -34.84
N ALA A 139 -14.86 -8.15 -35.20
CA ALA A 139 -14.00 -8.77 -36.21
C ALA A 139 -14.82 -9.75 -37.07
N ALA A 140 -14.65 -9.69 -38.39
CA ALA A 140 -15.31 -10.57 -39.36
C ALA A 140 -16.85 -10.67 -39.17
N GLY A 141 -17.52 -9.57 -38.79
CA GLY A 141 -18.97 -9.56 -38.59
C GLY A 141 -19.46 -10.03 -37.22
N LEU A 142 -18.56 -10.36 -36.30
CA LEU A 142 -18.89 -10.88 -34.97
C LEU A 142 -18.42 -9.94 -33.86
N PHE A 143 -19.25 -9.80 -32.82
CA PHE A 143 -18.91 -9.15 -31.56
C PHE A 143 -18.25 -10.15 -30.62
N ILE A 144 -16.96 -9.96 -30.34
CA ILE A 144 -16.15 -10.85 -29.51
C ILE A 144 -15.88 -10.17 -28.17
N PRO A 145 -16.35 -10.73 -27.03
CA PRO A 145 -15.98 -10.22 -25.73
C PRO A 145 -14.47 -10.38 -25.53
N VAL A 146 -13.80 -9.28 -25.26
CA VAL A 146 -12.39 -9.25 -24.88
C VAL A 146 -12.30 -8.97 -23.38
N GLY A 147 -11.77 -9.93 -22.63
CA GLY A 147 -11.52 -9.76 -21.21
C GLY A 147 -10.31 -8.87 -20.94
N GLY A 148 -10.22 -8.37 -19.71
CA GLY A 148 -8.98 -7.75 -19.22
C GLY A 148 -7.81 -8.75 -19.30
N GLN A 149 -6.63 -8.25 -19.64
CA GLN A 149 -5.40 -9.05 -19.67
C GLN A 149 -4.88 -9.22 -18.25
N LYS A 150 -4.37 -10.41 -17.92
CA LYS A 150 -3.68 -10.65 -16.65
C LYS A 150 -2.18 -10.56 -16.88
N ALA A 151 -1.47 -9.80 -16.05
CA ALA A 151 0.00 -9.81 -15.99
C ALA A 151 0.49 -9.96 -14.56
N ALA A 152 1.64 -10.62 -14.45
CA ALA A 152 2.45 -10.58 -13.24
C ALA A 152 3.17 -9.24 -13.15
N LEU A 153 2.88 -8.48 -12.09
CA LEU A 153 3.56 -7.23 -11.76
C LEU A 153 4.59 -7.52 -10.69
N LYS A 154 5.88 -7.33 -10.99
CA LYS A 154 6.94 -7.44 -9.97
C LYS A 154 6.84 -6.31 -8.96
N GLY A 155 7.15 -6.59 -7.70
CA GLY A 155 7.24 -5.57 -6.68
C GLY A 155 8.39 -4.60 -6.95
N SER A 156 8.12 -3.31 -6.84
CA SER A 156 9.14 -2.26 -6.85
C SER A 156 9.62 -1.99 -5.42
N PRO A 157 10.93 -1.87 -5.16
CA PRO A 157 11.44 -1.40 -3.87
C PRO A 157 11.15 0.09 -3.62
N GLU A 158 10.74 0.80 -4.67
CA GLU A 158 10.47 2.24 -4.66
C GLU A 158 9.02 2.49 -5.02
N GLY A 159 8.43 3.52 -4.41
CA GLY A 159 7.04 3.85 -4.69
C GLY A 159 6.58 5.12 -4.01
N LYS A 160 5.47 5.65 -4.52
CA LYS A 160 4.76 6.76 -3.89
C LYS A 160 3.64 6.20 -3.04
N ILE A 161 3.52 6.70 -1.83
CA ILE A 161 2.43 6.39 -0.90
C ILE A 161 1.72 7.66 -0.46
N SER A 162 0.44 7.56 -0.14
CA SER A 162 -0.23 8.55 0.71
C SER A 162 -0.75 7.87 1.96
N VAL A 163 -0.40 8.43 3.12
CA VAL A 163 -0.85 8.00 4.43
C VAL A 163 -1.92 8.98 4.90
N THR A 164 -3.11 8.48 5.22
CA THR A 164 -4.25 9.30 5.64
C THR A 164 -4.83 8.76 6.93
N LEU A 165 -5.09 9.63 7.90
CA LEU A 165 -5.91 9.30 9.07
C LEU A 165 -7.35 9.70 8.80
N LYS A 166 -8.28 8.76 8.98
CA LYS A 166 -9.72 8.95 8.76
C LYS A 166 -10.52 8.53 9.99
N GLU A 167 -11.74 9.03 10.10
CA GLU A 167 -12.72 8.41 10.99
C GLU A 167 -12.96 6.95 10.54
N PRO A 168 -13.24 6.02 11.47
CA PRO A 168 -13.54 4.64 11.13
C PRO A 168 -14.74 4.60 10.18
N ALA A 169 -14.64 3.83 9.09
CA ALA A 169 -15.83 3.52 8.32
C ALA A 169 -16.82 2.76 9.22
N PRO A 170 -18.13 3.01 9.11
CA PRO A 170 -19.12 2.21 9.84
C PRO A 170 -18.95 0.74 9.45
N ALA A 171 -18.95 -0.15 10.45
CA ALA A 171 -18.93 -1.58 10.21
C ALA A 171 -20.10 -1.92 9.29
N THR A 172 -19.81 -2.44 8.10
CA THR A 172 -20.85 -2.98 7.22
C THR A 172 -21.16 -4.37 7.76
N GLU A 173 -22.33 -4.53 8.39
CA GLU A 173 -22.88 -5.84 8.80
C GLU A 173 -23.22 -6.70 7.59
#